data_AF-A0A973C5J4-F1
#
_entry.id   AF-A0A973C5J4-F1
#
_cell.length_a   1.000
_cell.length_b   1.000
_cell.length_c   1.000
_cell.angle_alpha   90.00
_cell.angle_beta   90.00
_cell.angle_gamma   90.00
#
_symmetry.space_group_name_H-M   'P 1'
#
loop_
_entity.id
_entity.type
_entity.pdbx_description
1 polymer ?
#
loop_
_entity_poly.entity_id
_entity_poly.type
_entity_poly.pdbx_seq_one_letter_code
_entity_poly.pdbx_strand_id
1 'polypeptide(L)'
;MNNRKADVVLTHHRFDKFDTLNPLIKEKINSHYSNRVASCEKSTREDFNANFYNNFFSLNSIQDFIGKSYLLNKPKTQIMRHLYTFPESGMLDVLSQLHEGKKITLTLEGHSCEVIADSKKELSFRGWLDMFFVTLILRDHFSHLPILLGLPDNIISTPYSSGEINGFNLAFAELCKGMFNPYADMRKLRDKVVEASAHFYVEWEEQKEYVNHLYLPLVELICVVHSAERESHYQSSLLHALQAHKAYYDNEDRSHDAEAMIALCITGIAAYAYDRFGLVPEFETDYMPLWLVKGEFPTYDEAFPEIKALPKPIRSDFEFTAENLPRTEPELKRIYEAALKWAKEERELPPLCDVIGRDIDSKQVNKNIVGEIFIDVLGDDWVLTLYSMEPSLIQDPQAWLAAMTTRWQAFIAQFSQEAITNVRFIECD
;
A
#
# COMPACT_ATOMS: atom_id res chain seq x y z
N MET A 1 -26.98 -32.38 20.63
CA MET A 1 -27.46 -31.05 20.19
C MET A 1 -26.63 -30.67 18.99
N ASN A 2 -27.20 -30.83 17.79
CA ASN A 2 -26.54 -30.53 16.53
C ASN A 2 -26.59 -29.01 16.30
N ASN A 3 -25.46 -28.34 16.42
CA ASN A 3 -25.27 -26.98 15.95
C ASN A 3 -25.46 -26.98 14.43
N ARG A 4 -26.64 -26.53 13.98
CA ARG A 4 -26.80 -26.06 12.62
C ARG A 4 -25.87 -24.86 12.47
N LYS A 5 -24.72 -25.05 11.81
CA LYS A 5 -24.10 -23.97 11.04
C LYS A 5 -25.23 -23.44 10.15
N ALA A 6 -25.72 -22.25 10.44
CA ALA A 6 -26.52 -21.54 9.48
C ALA A 6 -25.56 -21.27 8.33
N ASP A 7 -25.67 -22.07 7.27
CA ASP A 7 -25.14 -21.70 5.97
C ASP A 7 -25.89 -20.40 5.61
N VAL A 8 -25.28 -19.27 5.96
CA VAL A 8 -25.61 -17.98 5.36
C VAL A 8 -25.05 -18.07 3.96
N VAL A 9 -25.71 -18.86 3.11
CA VAL A 9 -25.65 -18.67 1.68
C VAL A 9 -26.18 -17.27 1.49
N LEU A 10 -25.28 -16.31 1.23
CA LEU A 10 -25.68 -15.07 0.58
C LEU A 10 -26.37 -15.52 -0.70
N THR A 11 -27.71 -15.59 -0.65
CA THR A 11 -28.54 -15.48 -1.83
C THR A 11 -27.93 -14.35 -2.61
N HIS A 12 -27.57 -14.65 -3.86
CA HIS A 12 -27.00 -13.72 -4.81
C HIS A 12 -27.87 -12.47 -4.91
N HIS A 13 -27.74 -11.56 -3.96
CA HIS A 13 -28.00 -10.17 -4.16
C HIS A 13 -26.73 -9.66 -4.82
N ARG A 14 -26.51 -10.16 -6.05
CA ARG A 14 -26.11 -9.27 -7.14
C ARG A 14 -26.85 -7.98 -6.87
N PHE A 15 -26.12 -6.93 -6.57
CA PHE A 15 -26.57 -5.70 -7.17
C PHE A 15 -26.57 -6.01 -8.66
N ASP A 16 -27.74 -6.14 -9.26
CA ASP A 16 -27.87 -6.23 -10.70
C ASP A 16 -27.43 -4.90 -11.35
N LYS A 17 -26.39 -4.20 -10.85
CA LYS A 17 -25.74 -3.14 -11.60
C LYS A 17 -25.36 -3.66 -12.99
N PHE A 18 -24.85 -4.89 -13.10
CA PHE A 18 -24.40 -5.44 -14.37
C PHE A 18 -25.53 -5.82 -15.35
N ASP A 19 -26.65 -6.36 -14.84
CA ASP A 19 -27.72 -6.93 -15.68
C ASP A 19 -29.02 -6.09 -15.70
N THR A 20 -29.22 -5.15 -14.76
CA THR A 20 -30.39 -4.24 -14.70
C THR A 20 -30.06 -2.78 -14.97
N LEU A 21 -28.79 -2.43 -15.22
CA LEU A 21 -28.46 -1.09 -15.70
C LEU A 21 -29.22 -0.83 -16.99
N ASN A 22 -30.11 0.17 -16.94
CA ASN A 22 -30.86 0.63 -18.09
C ASN A 22 -29.89 0.79 -19.28
N PRO A 23 -30.18 0.21 -20.46
CA PRO A 23 -29.30 0.29 -21.63
C PRO A 23 -28.84 1.72 -21.95
N LEU A 24 -29.69 2.73 -21.72
CA LEU A 24 -29.36 4.14 -21.90
C LEU A 24 -28.32 4.64 -20.89
N ILE A 25 -28.35 4.16 -19.64
CA ILE A 25 -27.34 4.49 -18.63
C ILE A 25 -26.02 3.80 -18.99
N LYS A 26 -26.07 2.53 -19.41
CA LYS A 26 -24.89 1.79 -19.87
C LYS A 26 -24.24 2.46 -21.09
N GLU A 27 -25.04 2.93 -22.04
CA GLU A 27 -24.58 3.68 -23.21
C GLU A 27 -23.96 5.02 -22.81
N LYS A 28 -24.59 5.78 -21.90
CA LYS A 28 -24.02 7.03 -21.36
C LYS A 28 -22.68 6.79 -20.66
N ILE A 29 -22.58 5.76 -19.82
CA ILE A 29 -21.34 5.40 -19.12
C ILE A 29 -20.26 4.99 -20.13
N ASN A 30 -20.61 4.18 -21.14
CA ASN A 30 -19.66 3.75 -22.16
C ASN A 30 -19.20 4.90 -23.07
N SER A 31 -20.10 5.82 -23.43
CA SER A 31 -19.79 7.03 -24.21
C SER A 31 -18.86 7.95 -23.41
N HIS A 32 -19.17 8.21 -22.14
CA HIS A 32 -18.31 8.98 -21.26
C HIS A 32 -16.93 8.33 -21.09
N TYR A 33 -16.89 7.02 -20.81
CA TYR A 33 -15.65 6.27 -20.68
C TYR A 33 -14.81 6.34 -21.96
N SER A 34 -15.42 6.08 -23.13
CA SER A 34 -14.71 6.08 -24.42
C SER A 34 -14.20 7.47 -24.79
N ASN A 35 -14.98 8.53 -24.56
CA ASN A 35 -14.55 9.91 -24.82
C ASN A 35 -13.37 10.31 -23.93
N ARG A 36 -13.39 9.93 -22.64
CA ARG A 36 -12.28 10.27 -21.75
C ARG A 36 -11.03 9.42 -22.02
N VAL A 37 -11.16 8.12 -22.30
CA VAL A 37 -10.02 7.28 -22.72
C VAL A 37 -9.41 7.81 -24.01
N ALA A 38 -10.22 8.14 -25.01
CA ALA A 38 -9.72 8.75 -26.25
C ALA A 38 -9.04 10.11 -26.00
N SER A 39 -9.52 10.89 -25.02
CA SER A 39 -8.86 12.14 -24.61
C SER A 39 -7.48 11.88 -23.99
N CYS A 40 -7.35 10.86 -23.13
CA CYS A 40 -6.09 10.42 -22.53
C CYS A 40 -5.12 9.82 -23.57
N GLU A 41 -5.62 9.06 -24.55
CA GLU A 41 -4.78 8.47 -25.62
C GLU A 41 -4.32 9.51 -26.66
N LYS A 42 -5.18 10.50 -26.97
CA LYS A 42 -4.90 11.56 -27.96
C LYS A 42 -3.92 12.62 -27.45
N SER A 43 -3.83 12.78 -26.14
CA SER A 43 -2.76 13.55 -25.51
C SER A 43 -1.51 12.69 -25.53
N THR A 44 -0.82 12.73 -26.66
CA THR A 44 0.36 11.92 -26.98
C THR A 44 1.42 11.95 -25.85
N ARG A 45 2.07 10.80 -25.64
CA ARG A 45 3.30 10.61 -24.84
C ARG A 45 4.41 11.65 -25.11
N GLU A 46 4.34 12.34 -26.25
CA GLU A 46 5.27 13.40 -26.67
C GLU A 46 5.13 14.71 -25.87
N ASP A 47 4.00 14.94 -25.20
CA ASP A 47 3.72 16.14 -24.38
C ASP A 47 3.67 15.83 -22.86
N PHE A 48 4.22 14.70 -22.41
CA PHE A 48 4.24 14.35 -20.98
C PHE A 48 5.10 15.36 -20.19
N ASN A 49 4.43 16.41 -19.70
CA ASN A 49 5.02 17.52 -18.99
C ASN A 49 4.17 17.86 -17.75
N ALA A 50 4.67 18.76 -16.91
CA ALA A 50 4.00 19.17 -15.67
C ALA A 50 2.54 19.64 -15.88
N ASN A 51 2.23 20.27 -17.01
CA ASN A 51 0.88 20.76 -17.30
C ASN A 51 -0.08 19.63 -17.70
N PHE A 52 0.41 18.61 -18.41
CA PHE A 52 -0.39 17.43 -18.72
C PHE A 52 -0.80 16.71 -17.43
N TYR A 53 0.16 16.50 -16.53
CA TYR A 53 -0.05 15.87 -15.23
C TYR A 53 -1.09 16.62 -14.38
N ASN A 54 -1.01 17.95 -14.33
CA ASN A 54 -1.92 18.78 -13.53
C ASN A 54 -3.38 18.76 -14.00
N ASN A 55 -3.63 18.51 -15.28
CA ASN A 55 -4.94 18.72 -15.89
C ASN A 55 -5.70 17.43 -16.20
N PHE A 56 -5.01 16.30 -16.37
CA PHE A 56 -5.63 15.07 -16.90
C PHE A 56 -5.97 14.00 -15.86
N PHE A 57 -5.29 13.96 -14.72
CA PHE A 57 -5.31 12.81 -13.81
C PHE A 57 -5.59 13.16 -12.35
N SER A 58 -6.76 13.76 -12.07
CA SER A 58 -7.22 13.83 -10.67
C SER A 58 -7.54 12.42 -10.16
N LEU A 59 -7.23 12.13 -8.89
CA LEU A 59 -7.52 10.83 -8.27
C LEU A 59 -8.98 10.41 -8.44
N ASN A 60 -9.92 11.34 -8.24
CA ASN A 60 -11.35 11.11 -8.45
C ASN A 60 -11.67 10.64 -9.88
N SER A 61 -10.97 11.18 -10.89
CA SER A 61 -11.15 10.76 -12.28
C SER A 61 -10.67 9.33 -12.53
N ILE A 62 -9.58 8.92 -11.90
CA ILE A 62 -9.03 7.56 -12.05
C ILE A 62 -9.90 6.55 -11.31
N GLN A 63 -10.39 6.89 -10.12
CA GLN A 63 -11.37 6.07 -9.41
C GLN A 63 -12.62 5.82 -10.26
N ASP A 64 -13.12 6.86 -10.93
CA ASP A 64 -14.22 6.77 -11.88
C ASP A 64 -13.91 5.83 -13.06
N PHE A 65 -12.68 5.87 -13.58
CA PHE A 65 -12.25 4.91 -14.60
C PHE A 65 -12.16 3.47 -14.09
N ILE A 66 -11.64 3.24 -12.88
CA ILE A 66 -11.59 1.91 -12.26
C ILE A 66 -13.01 1.35 -12.12
N GLY A 67 -13.92 2.12 -11.51
CA GLY A 67 -15.31 1.71 -11.32
C GLY A 67 -16.03 1.46 -12.65
N LYS A 68 -15.92 2.39 -13.61
CA LYS A 68 -16.59 2.25 -14.91
C LYS A 68 -16.01 1.14 -15.77
N SER A 69 -14.70 0.93 -15.76
CA SER A 69 -14.07 -0.17 -16.50
C SER A 69 -14.51 -1.53 -15.95
N TYR A 70 -14.58 -1.66 -14.62
CA TYR A 70 -15.16 -2.83 -13.97
C TYR A 70 -16.63 -3.02 -14.35
N LEU A 71 -17.45 -1.97 -14.21
CA LEU A 71 -18.89 -1.99 -14.53
C LEU A 71 -19.18 -2.35 -16.00
N LEU A 72 -18.32 -1.93 -16.92
CA LEU A 72 -18.43 -2.23 -18.35
C LEU A 72 -17.84 -3.59 -18.72
N ASN A 73 -17.41 -4.39 -17.73
CA ASN A 73 -16.75 -5.68 -17.91
C ASN A 73 -15.59 -5.60 -18.91
N LYS A 74 -14.76 -4.56 -18.76
CA LYS A 74 -13.54 -4.41 -19.57
C LYS A 74 -12.54 -5.52 -19.19
N PRO A 75 -11.62 -5.88 -20.09
CA PRO A 75 -10.57 -6.84 -19.77
C PRO A 75 -9.81 -6.46 -18.49
N LYS A 76 -9.40 -7.44 -17.68
CA LYS A 76 -8.63 -7.21 -16.45
C LYS A 76 -7.40 -6.34 -16.69
N THR A 77 -6.71 -6.51 -17.83
CA THR A 77 -5.57 -5.67 -18.22
C THR A 77 -5.93 -4.19 -18.24
N GLN A 78 -7.11 -3.83 -18.75
CA GLN A 78 -7.56 -2.44 -18.81
C GLN A 78 -7.95 -1.90 -17.43
N ILE A 79 -8.57 -2.70 -16.57
CA ILE A 79 -8.88 -2.32 -15.19
C ILE A 79 -7.58 -2.10 -14.40
N MET A 80 -6.61 -3.00 -14.59
CA MET A 80 -5.30 -2.92 -13.93
C MET A 80 -4.49 -1.71 -14.35
N ARG A 81 -4.55 -1.29 -15.63
CA ARG A 81 -3.92 -0.02 -16.05
C ARG A 81 -4.39 1.13 -15.17
N HIS A 82 -5.71 1.29 -14.99
CA HIS A 82 -6.24 2.37 -14.15
C HIS A 82 -5.85 2.22 -12.68
N LEU A 83 -5.82 1.00 -12.15
CA LEU A 83 -5.36 0.75 -10.78
C LEU A 83 -3.88 1.11 -10.59
N TYR A 84 -2.99 0.76 -11.53
CA TYR A 84 -1.57 1.13 -11.49
C TYR A 84 -1.34 2.63 -11.67
N THR A 85 -2.08 3.27 -12.58
CA THR A 85 -2.01 4.73 -12.82
C THR A 85 -2.50 5.53 -11.61
N PHE A 86 -3.33 4.96 -10.74
CA PHE A 86 -3.93 5.64 -9.58
C PHE A 86 -2.89 6.16 -8.57
N PRO A 87 -2.06 5.31 -7.91
CA PRO A 87 -1.05 5.78 -6.99
C PRO A 87 0.03 6.60 -7.70
N GLU A 88 0.42 6.22 -8.93
CA GLU A 88 1.37 7.00 -9.74
C GLU A 88 0.89 8.46 -9.85
N SER A 89 -0.36 8.67 -10.25
CA SER A 89 -0.93 10.01 -10.40
C SER A 89 -0.95 10.79 -9.08
N GLY A 90 -1.37 10.16 -7.98
CA GLY A 90 -1.42 10.84 -6.68
C GLY A 90 -0.05 11.19 -6.08
N MET A 91 1.04 10.57 -6.55
CA MET A 91 2.40 10.90 -6.07
C MET A 91 2.81 12.35 -6.34
N LEU A 92 2.21 13.03 -7.31
CA LEU A 92 2.47 14.44 -7.53
C LEU A 92 2.09 15.27 -6.29
N ASP A 93 0.92 15.02 -5.71
CA ASP A 93 0.45 15.77 -4.54
C ASP A 93 1.32 15.44 -3.33
N VAL A 94 1.64 14.16 -3.13
CA VAL A 94 2.52 13.66 -2.07
C VAL A 94 3.91 14.30 -2.13
N LEU A 95 4.59 14.19 -3.27
CA LEU A 95 5.96 14.69 -3.43
C LEU A 95 6.02 16.22 -3.48
N SER A 96 4.96 16.88 -3.95
CA SER A 96 4.89 18.34 -3.94
C SER A 96 4.85 18.89 -2.51
N GLN A 97 4.17 18.19 -1.59
CA GLN A 97 4.15 18.55 -0.17
C GLN A 97 5.48 18.27 0.54
N LEU A 98 6.15 17.16 0.20
CA LEU A 98 7.42 16.78 0.82
C LEU A 98 8.63 17.60 0.36
N HIS A 99 8.57 18.13 -0.86
CA HIS A 99 9.73 18.69 -1.55
C HIS A 99 9.46 20.06 -2.16
N GLU A 100 8.61 20.88 -1.53
CA GLU A 100 8.24 22.22 -2.00
C GLU A 100 9.43 23.01 -2.59
N GLY A 101 9.24 23.53 -3.81
CA GLY A 101 10.24 24.32 -4.52
C GLY A 101 11.43 23.53 -5.08
N LYS A 102 11.51 22.21 -4.83
CA LYS A 102 12.55 21.35 -5.40
C LYS A 102 12.07 20.68 -6.67
N LYS A 103 13.03 20.24 -7.47
CA LYS A 103 12.79 19.41 -8.64
C LYS A 103 12.52 17.97 -8.18
N ILE A 104 11.40 17.41 -8.58
CA ILE A 104 10.99 16.04 -8.30
C ILE A 104 10.80 15.29 -9.62
N THR A 105 11.06 13.99 -9.61
CA THR A 105 10.80 13.11 -10.76
C THR A 105 9.51 12.35 -10.50
N LEU A 106 8.56 12.43 -11.44
CA LEU A 106 7.32 11.68 -11.41
C LEU A 106 7.35 10.61 -12.47
N THR A 107 6.78 9.44 -12.18
CA THR A 107 6.61 8.36 -13.15
C THR A 107 5.12 8.09 -13.30
N LEU A 108 4.64 8.09 -14.55
CA LEU A 108 3.26 7.77 -14.91
C LEU A 108 3.26 6.87 -16.14
N GLU A 109 2.66 5.69 -16.03
CA GLU A 109 2.61 4.69 -17.09
C GLU A 109 4.00 4.47 -17.72
N GLY A 110 5.01 4.33 -16.86
CA GLY A 110 6.44 4.17 -17.21
C GLY A 110 7.10 5.38 -17.86
N HIS A 111 6.44 6.52 -17.99
CA HIS A 111 7.07 7.75 -18.48
C HIS A 111 7.48 8.60 -17.30
N SER A 112 8.75 9.00 -17.25
CA SER A 112 9.23 9.91 -16.23
C SER A 112 9.25 11.35 -16.73
N CYS A 113 8.78 12.29 -15.92
CA CYS A 113 9.00 13.73 -16.14
C CYS A 113 9.53 14.39 -14.88
N GLU A 114 10.29 15.46 -15.07
CA GLU A 114 10.73 16.30 -13.97
C GLU A 114 9.78 17.49 -13.83
N VAL A 115 9.32 17.73 -12.61
CA VAL A 115 8.47 18.87 -12.28
C VAL A 115 9.04 19.62 -11.08
N ILE A 116 8.72 20.90 -10.97
CA ILE A 116 9.01 21.66 -9.74
C ILE A 116 7.82 21.46 -8.80
N ALA A 117 8.09 20.95 -7.61
CA ALA A 117 7.11 20.73 -6.56
C ALA A 117 6.40 22.03 -6.17
N ASP A 118 5.06 22.01 -6.20
CA ASP A 118 4.20 23.14 -5.84
C ASP A 118 3.30 22.74 -4.66
N SER A 119 3.62 23.27 -3.48
CA SER A 119 2.90 23.03 -2.22
C SER A 119 1.44 23.50 -2.24
N LYS A 120 1.02 24.27 -3.25
CA LYS A 120 -0.39 24.63 -3.45
C LYS A 120 -1.26 23.43 -3.83
N LYS A 121 -0.64 22.30 -4.19
CA LYS A 121 -1.36 21.04 -4.42
C LYS A 121 -1.58 20.32 -3.11
N GLU A 122 -2.76 20.46 -2.55
CA GLU A 122 -3.12 19.83 -1.29
C GLU A 122 -3.42 18.34 -1.47
N LEU A 123 -2.71 17.49 -0.72
CA LEU A 123 -3.07 16.09 -0.56
C LEU A 123 -4.26 16.00 0.39
N SER A 124 -5.42 15.61 -0.14
CA SER A 124 -6.58 15.32 0.73
C SER A 124 -6.36 14.01 1.51
N PHE A 125 -6.90 13.94 2.73
CA PHE A 125 -6.91 12.70 3.51
C PHE A 125 -7.54 11.53 2.71
N ARG A 126 -8.64 11.81 1.99
CA ARG A 126 -9.28 10.81 1.14
C ARG A 126 -8.36 10.31 0.04
N GLY A 127 -7.68 11.22 -0.66
CA GLY A 127 -6.71 10.86 -1.70
C GLY A 127 -5.57 10.00 -1.15
N TRP A 128 -5.02 10.37 0.01
CA TRP A 128 -4.03 9.54 0.71
C TRP A 128 -4.57 8.15 1.05
N LEU A 129 -5.77 8.08 1.62
CA LEU A 129 -6.39 6.83 2.08
C LEU A 129 -6.67 5.88 0.90
N ASP A 130 -7.23 6.40 -0.20
CA ASP A 130 -7.49 5.60 -1.38
C ASP A 130 -6.19 5.11 -2.03
N MET A 131 -5.16 5.96 -2.13
CA MET A 131 -3.83 5.53 -2.59
C MET A 131 -3.27 4.42 -1.69
N PHE A 132 -3.35 4.60 -0.37
CA PHE A 132 -2.88 3.62 0.59
C PHE A 132 -3.53 2.25 0.34
N PHE A 133 -4.86 2.18 0.27
CA PHE A 133 -5.51 0.89 0.04
C PHE A 133 -5.33 0.34 -1.39
N VAL A 134 -5.24 1.19 -2.41
CA VAL A 134 -4.89 0.73 -3.77
C VAL A 134 -3.48 0.12 -3.79
N THR A 135 -2.51 0.69 -3.08
CA THR A 135 -1.17 0.08 -2.98
C THR A 135 -1.20 -1.28 -2.29
N LEU A 136 -2.12 -1.52 -1.34
CA LEU A 136 -2.34 -2.85 -0.78
C LEU A 136 -2.95 -3.83 -1.79
N ILE A 137 -3.94 -3.40 -2.58
CA ILE A 137 -4.51 -4.22 -3.66
C ILE A 137 -3.41 -4.63 -4.65
N LEU A 138 -2.56 -3.68 -5.04
CA LEU A 138 -1.49 -3.87 -6.00
C LEU A 138 -0.27 -4.62 -5.46
N ARG A 139 -0.22 -4.90 -4.15
CA ARG A 139 0.98 -5.42 -3.46
C ARG A 139 2.20 -4.54 -3.69
N ASP A 140 1.98 -3.23 -3.81
CA ASP A 140 3.05 -2.26 -4.04
C ASP A 140 3.73 -1.88 -2.73
N HIS A 141 4.40 -2.86 -2.13
CA HIS A 141 5.08 -2.72 -0.86
C HIS A 141 6.32 -1.81 -0.92
N PHE A 142 6.71 -1.36 -2.12
CA PHE A 142 8.09 -0.95 -2.38
C PHE A 142 8.26 0.32 -3.22
N SER A 143 7.23 0.75 -3.96
CA SER A 143 7.26 2.06 -4.62
C SER A 143 6.46 3.08 -3.81
N HIS A 144 5.13 2.94 -3.78
CA HIS A 144 4.27 3.99 -3.26
C HIS A 144 3.93 3.80 -1.78
N LEU A 145 3.68 2.56 -1.31
CA LEU A 145 3.28 2.30 0.08
C LEU A 145 4.29 2.83 1.13
N PRO A 146 5.62 2.65 0.98
CA PRO A 146 6.58 3.18 1.96
C PRO A 146 6.54 4.71 2.06
N ILE A 147 6.35 5.39 0.93
CA ILE A 147 6.25 6.86 0.91
C ILE A 147 4.98 7.29 1.64
N LEU A 148 3.86 6.62 1.38
CA LEU A 148 2.58 6.91 2.05
C LEU A 148 2.63 6.65 3.57
N LEU A 149 3.33 5.61 4.00
CA LEU A 149 3.57 5.31 5.42
C LEU A 149 4.49 6.36 6.08
N GLY A 150 5.51 6.82 5.37
CA GLY A 150 6.49 7.79 5.83
C GLY A 150 6.00 9.25 5.83
N LEU A 151 4.81 9.53 5.29
CA LEU A 151 4.28 10.90 5.24
C LEU A 151 4.11 11.48 6.66
N PRO A 152 4.65 12.68 6.93
CA PRO A 152 4.40 13.39 8.18
C PRO A 152 2.90 13.59 8.44
N ASP A 153 2.49 13.39 9.69
CA ASP A 153 1.09 13.44 10.12
C ASP A 153 0.42 14.77 9.78
N ASN A 154 1.16 15.88 9.85
CA ASN A 154 0.68 17.23 9.53
C ASN A 154 0.36 17.42 8.03
N ILE A 155 0.89 16.58 7.13
CA ILE A 155 0.57 16.60 5.69
C ILE A 155 -0.72 15.84 5.41
N ILE A 156 -1.00 14.80 6.19
CA ILE A 156 -2.22 13.99 6.05
C ILE A 156 -3.42 14.69 6.72
N SER A 157 -3.17 15.42 7.81
CA SER A 157 -4.19 16.09 8.62
C SER A 157 -4.38 17.57 8.29
N THR A 158 -4.02 18.03 7.08
CA THR A 158 -4.10 19.44 6.68
C THR A 158 -5.50 20.01 7.01
N PRO A 159 -5.60 21.14 7.72
CA PRO A 159 -6.89 21.69 8.16
C PRO A 159 -7.82 21.93 6.98
N TYR A 160 -9.13 21.75 7.19
CA TYR A 160 -10.11 22.44 6.34
C TYR A 160 -9.89 23.96 6.46
N SER A 161 -10.44 24.73 5.53
CA SER A 161 -10.37 26.21 5.50
C SER A 161 -10.80 26.90 6.82
N SER A 162 -11.36 26.17 7.78
CA SER A 162 -11.70 26.59 9.15
C SER A 162 -10.53 26.58 10.15
N GLY A 163 -9.35 26.04 9.80
CA GLY A 163 -8.14 26.14 10.64
C GLY A 163 -8.00 25.15 11.78
N GLU A 164 -8.92 24.19 11.94
CA GLU A 164 -8.79 23.08 12.89
C GLU A 164 -8.13 21.87 12.23
N ILE A 165 -7.06 21.36 12.85
CA ILE A 165 -6.47 20.06 12.50
C ILE A 165 -7.57 19.02 12.69
N ASN A 166 -7.93 18.29 11.63
CA ASN A 166 -8.98 17.28 11.71
C ASN A 166 -8.45 16.05 12.48
N GLY A 167 -8.67 16.04 13.79
CA GLY A 167 -8.22 14.99 14.70
C GLY A 167 -8.68 13.58 14.30
N PHE A 168 -9.79 13.48 13.57
CA PHE A 168 -10.26 12.21 13.02
C PHE A 168 -9.37 11.69 11.88
N ASN A 169 -9.04 12.54 10.90
CA ASN A 169 -8.16 12.14 9.78
C ASN A 169 -6.80 11.67 10.30
N LEU A 170 -6.25 12.39 11.29
CA LEU A 170 -5.00 12.02 11.94
C LEU A 170 -5.12 10.66 12.63
N ALA A 171 -6.12 10.47 13.49
CA ALA A 171 -6.32 9.21 14.20
C ALA A 171 -6.49 8.03 13.23
N PHE A 172 -7.19 8.23 12.11
CA PHE A 172 -7.38 7.20 11.09
C PHE A 172 -6.06 6.89 10.37
N ALA A 173 -5.29 7.91 10.01
CA ALA A 173 -3.97 7.72 9.42
C ALA A 173 -3.03 6.94 10.36
N GLU A 174 -3.02 7.28 11.65
CA GLU A 174 -2.27 6.53 12.68
C GLU A 174 -2.71 5.06 12.76
N LEU A 175 -4.02 4.77 12.66
CA LEU A 175 -4.54 3.40 12.61
C LEU A 175 -4.02 2.63 11.39
N CYS A 176 -4.10 3.23 10.20
CA CYS A 176 -3.60 2.63 8.96
C CYS A 176 -2.09 2.37 9.02
N LYS A 177 -1.29 3.36 9.47
CA LYS A 177 0.16 3.17 9.68
C LYS A 177 0.44 2.08 10.73
N GLY A 178 -0.41 2.00 11.76
CA GLY A 178 -0.37 0.96 12.79
C GLY A 178 -0.44 -0.47 12.25
N MET A 179 -1.11 -0.70 11.11
CA MET A 179 -1.14 -2.01 10.45
C MET A 179 0.25 -2.55 10.09
N PHE A 180 1.23 -1.66 9.92
CA PHE A 180 2.60 -1.98 9.55
C PHE A 180 3.59 -1.85 10.71
N ASN A 181 3.10 -1.53 11.92
CA ASN A 181 3.92 -1.44 13.12
C ASN A 181 3.64 -2.63 14.05
N PRO A 182 4.58 -3.57 14.24
CA PRO A 182 4.36 -4.76 15.06
C PRO A 182 4.12 -4.47 16.55
N TYR A 183 4.40 -3.25 17.01
CA TYR A 183 4.19 -2.80 18.38
C TYR A 183 2.96 -1.90 18.54
N ALA A 184 2.21 -1.66 17.48
CA ALA A 184 1.00 -0.86 17.54
C ALA A 184 -0.06 -1.54 18.41
N ASP A 185 -0.59 -0.79 19.37
CA ASP A 185 -1.81 -1.17 20.07
C ASP A 185 -3.02 -0.78 19.21
N MET A 186 -3.44 -1.72 18.37
CA MET A 186 -4.57 -1.50 17.44
C MET A 186 -5.87 -1.15 18.16
N ARG A 187 -6.07 -1.59 19.42
CA ARG A 187 -7.26 -1.21 20.20
C ARG A 187 -7.18 0.25 20.62
N LYS A 188 -6.02 0.69 21.08
CA LYS A 188 -5.81 2.11 21.42
C LYS A 188 -5.95 3.01 20.20
N LEU A 189 -5.43 2.59 19.04
CA LEU A 189 -5.58 3.33 17.78
C LEU A 189 -7.05 3.40 17.33
N ARG A 190 -7.79 2.29 17.45
CA ARG A 190 -9.24 2.28 17.23
C ARG A 190 -9.97 3.28 18.13
N ASP A 191 -9.68 3.25 19.42
CA ASP A 191 -10.38 4.08 20.41
C ASP A 191 -10.16 5.57 20.12
N LYS A 192 -8.95 5.95 19.68
CA LYS A 192 -8.67 7.31 19.18
C LYS A 192 -9.56 7.70 18.00
N VAL A 193 -9.73 6.82 17.01
CA VAL A 193 -10.58 7.10 15.84
C VAL A 193 -12.04 7.25 16.24
N VAL A 194 -12.53 6.35 17.11
CA VAL A 194 -13.91 6.39 17.60
C VAL A 194 -14.17 7.67 18.40
N GLU A 195 -13.27 8.04 19.30
CA GLU A 195 -13.38 9.29 20.06
C GLU A 195 -13.37 10.51 19.13
N ALA A 196 -12.44 10.57 18.18
CA ALA A 196 -12.36 11.66 17.21
C ALA A 196 -13.58 11.74 16.29
N SER A 197 -14.29 10.61 16.06
CA SER A 197 -15.52 10.59 15.26
C SER A 197 -16.69 11.31 15.92
N ALA A 198 -16.65 11.53 17.24
CA ALA A 198 -17.72 12.20 17.99
C ALA A 198 -18.04 13.60 17.46
N HIS A 199 -17.05 14.30 16.89
CA HIS A 199 -17.23 15.64 16.31
C HIS A 199 -18.27 15.66 15.17
N PHE A 200 -18.35 14.61 14.35
CA PHE A 200 -19.30 14.56 13.23
C PHE A 200 -20.75 14.44 13.67
N TYR A 201 -21.01 14.06 14.92
CA TYR A 201 -22.36 13.91 15.46
C TYR A 201 -22.99 15.23 15.92
N VAL A 202 -22.22 16.32 15.95
CA VAL A 202 -22.67 17.61 16.50
C VAL A 202 -23.17 18.55 15.41
N GLU A 203 -22.58 18.49 14.22
CA GLU A 203 -22.79 19.57 13.24
C GLU A 203 -23.45 19.12 11.93
N TRP A 204 -22.98 18.07 11.24
CA TRP A 204 -23.36 17.83 9.82
C TRP A 204 -23.86 16.39 9.56
N GLU A 205 -25.16 16.22 9.30
CA GLU A 205 -25.81 14.90 9.16
C GLU A 205 -25.23 14.05 7.99
N GLU A 206 -24.86 14.67 6.87
CA GLU A 206 -24.23 13.97 5.74
C GLU A 206 -22.83 13.42 6.08
N GLN A 207 -22.03 14.17 6.85
CA GLN A 207 -20.71 13.70 7.29
C GLN A 207 -20.83 12.58 8.32
N LYS A 208 -21.82 12.67 9.21
CA LYS A 208 -22.16 11.60 10.15
C LYS A 208 -22.54 10.32 9.42
N GLU A 209 -23.36 10.40 8.37
CA GLU A 209 -23.72 9.24 7.56
C GLU A 209 -22.49 8.63 6.88
N TYR A 210 -21.63 9.46 6.28
CA TYR A 210 -20.38 9.04 5.64
C TYR A 210 -19.45 8.29 6.61
N VAL A 211 -19.19 8.88 7.78
CA VAL A 211 -18.30 8.30 8.80
C VAL A 211 -18.86 6.97 9.33
N ASN A 212 -20.18 6.91 9.59
CA ASN A 212 -20.81 5.73 10.15
C ASN A 212 -20.88 4.55 9.19
N HIS A 213 -21.09 4.80 7.90
CA HIS A 213 -21.24 3.73 6.93
C HIS A 213 -19.94 3.35 6.23
N LEU A 214 -18.99 4.28 6.09
CA LEU A 214 -17.76 4.03 5.35
C LEU A 214 -16.56 3.87 6.28
N TYR A 215 -16.32 4.80 7.20
CA TYR A 215 -15.08 4.81 7.98
C TYR A 215 -15.09 3.91 9.22
N LEU A 216 -16.12 3.97 10.06
CA LEU A 216 -16.15 3.13 11.28
C LEU A 216 -16.16 1.62 10.97
N PRO A 217 -16.89 1.12 9.94
CA PRO A 217 -16.82 -0.29 9.57
C PRO A 217 -15.43 -0.71 9.05
N LEU A 218 -14.71 0.19 8.37
CA LEU A 218 -13.30 -0.06 7.98
C LEU A 218 -12.39 -0.16 9.20
N VAL A 219 -12.57 0.73 10.18
CA VAL A 219 -11.80 0.71 11.45
C VAL A 219 -12.00 -0.63 12.17
N GLU A 220 -13.25 -1.09 12.27
CA GLU A 220 -13.56 -2.40 12.86
C GLU A 220 -12.87 -3.54 12.10
N LEU A 221 -12.95 -3.54 10.77
CA LEU A 221 -12.35 -4.57 9.93
C LEU A 221 -10.82 -4.63 10.10
N ILE A 222 -10.15 -3.48 10.08
CA ILE A 222 -8.70 -3.39 10.35
C ILE A 222 -8.38 -4.00 11.72
N CYS A 223 -9.14 -3.65 12.76
CA CYS A 223 -8.90 -4.15 14.11
C CYS A 223 -9.12 -5.65 14.23
N VAL A 224 -10.16 -6.19 13.58
CA VAL A 224 -10.44 -7.63 13.56
C VAL A 224 -9.30 -8.40 12.89
N VAL A 225 -8.81 -7.92 11.74
CA VAL A 225 -7.68 -8.52 11.00
C VAL A 225 -6.43 -8.61 11.88
N HIS A 226 -6.19 -7.60 12.73
CA HIS A 226 -5.04 -7.58 13.65
C HIS A 226 -5.31 -8.25 15.01
N SER A 227 -6.52 -8.69 15.30
CA SER A 227 -6.87 -9.31 16.58
C SER A 227 -6.39 -10.76 16.69
N ALA A 228 -6.37 -11.32 17.91
CA ALA A 228 -6.13 -12.75 18.12
C ALA A 228 -7.31 -13.62 17.63
N GLU A 229 -8.48 -13.02 17.47
CA GLU A 229 -9.74 -13.70 17.10
C GLU A 229 -10.08 -13.51 15.62
N ARG A 230 -9.08 -13.20 14.79
CA ARG A 230 -9.26 -12.89 13.37
C ARG A 230 -9.95 -14.02 12.61
N GLU A 231 -9.58 -15.27 12.87
CA GLU A 231 -10.17 -16.44 12.18
C GLU A 231 -11.67 -16.57 12.44
N SER A 232 -12.13 -16.22 13.65
CA SER A 232 -13.54 -16.31 14.03
C SER A 232 -14.37 -15.10 13.60
N HIS A 233 -13.77 -13.90 13.51
CA HIS A 233 -14.50 -12.65 13.33
C HIS A 233 -14.31 -11.97 11.97
N TYR A 234 -13.29 -12.36 11.19
CA TYR A 234 -12.97 -11.73 9.91
C TYR A 234 -14.16 -11.75 8.94
N GLN A 235 -14.79 -12.91 8.71
CA GLN A 235 -15.89 -13.02 7.75
C GLN A 235 -17.07 -12.14 8.11
N SER A 236 -17.48 -12.14 9.39
CA SER A 236 -18.59 -11.30 9.86
C SER A 236 -18.26 -9.80 9.78
N SER A 237 -17.02 -9.42 10.07
CA SER A 237 -16.59 -8.01 10.01
C SER A 237 -16.47 -7.52 8.57
N LEU A 238 -15.94 -8.35 7.67
CA LEU A 238 -15.86 -8.06 6.25
C LEU A 238 -17.26 -7.90 5.64
N LEU A 239 -18.18 -8.80 5.98
CA LEU A 239 -19.57 -8.73 5.54
C LEU A 239 -20.25 -7.45 6.06
N HIS A 240 -20.03 -7.10 7.34
CA HIS A 240 -20.58 -5.88 7.92
C HIS A 240 -20.08 -4.63 7.18
N ALA A 241 -18.78 -4.53 6.92
CA ALA A 241 -18.21 -3.40 6.18
C ALA A 241 -18.80 -3.26 4.77
N LEU A 242 -18.99 -4.39 4.06
CA LEU A 242 -19.60 -4.38 2.72
C LEU A 242 -21.09 -4.00 2.74
N GLN A 243 -21.83 -4.44 3.76
CA GLN A 243 -23.23 -4.07 3.93
C GLN A 243 -23.39 -2.58 4.25
N ALA A 244 -22.50 -2.03 5.08
CA ALA A 244 -22.48 -0.60 5.39
C ALA A 244 -22.11 0.24 4.15
N HIS A 245 -21.09 -0.17 3.38
CA HIS A 245 -20.75 0.42 2.09
C HIS A 245 -21.95 0.42 1.14
N LYS A 246 -22.61 -0.73 1.00
CA LYS A 246 -23.85 -0.84 0.21
C LYS A 246 -24.89 0.18 0.68
N ALA A 247 -25.22 0.20 1.97
CA ALA A 247 -26.28 1.06 2.51
C ALA A 247 -26.03 2.55 2.21
N TYR A 248 -24.77 2.99 2.24
CA TYR A 248 -24.41 4.37 1.95
C TYR A 248 -24.68 4.79 0.49
N TYR A 249 -24.39 3.90 -0.46
CA TYR A 249 -24.52 4.17 -1.90
C TYR A 249 -25.84 3.66 -2.51
N ASP A 250 -26.68 2.97 -1.74
CA ASP A 250 -27.96 2.41 -2.19
C ASP A 250 -29.07 3.47 -2.22
N ASN A 251 -28.82 4.58 -2.93
CA ASN A 251 -29.79 5.64 -3.21
C ASN A 251 -29.50 6.29 -4.56
N GLU A 252 -30.50 6.96 -5.14
CA GLU A 252 -30.40 7.54 -6.48
C GLU A 252 -29.27 8.57 -6.60
N ASP A 253 -29.01 9.34 -5.55
CA ASP A 253 -28.03 10.43 -5.57
C ASP A 253 -26.58 9.92 -5.62
N ARG A 254 -26.28 8.78 -4.99
CA ARG A 254 -24.92 8.26 -4.81
C ARG A 254 -24.66 6.95 -5.57
N SER A 255 -25.68 6.29 -6.09
CA SER A 255 -25.54 5.01 -6.79
C SER A 255 -24.64 5.07 -8.03
N HIS A 256 -24.47 6.26 -8.59
CA HIS A 256 -23.66 6.55 -9.77
C HIS A 256 -22.20 6.89 -9.45
N ASP A 257 -21.86 7.06 -8.17
CA ASP A 257 -20.51 7.40 -7.75
C ASP A 257 -19.54 6.27 -8.10
N ALA A 258 -18.31 6.65 -8.46
CA ALA A 258 -17.23 5.71 -8.75
C ALA A 258 -17.01 4.73 -7.58
N GLU A 259 -17.08 5.27 -6.38
CA GLU A 259 -16.90 4.58 -5.11
C GLU A 259 -18.02 3.57 -4.81
N ALA A 260 -19.20 3.78 -5.41
CA ALA A 260 -20.31 2.83 -5.36
C ALA A 260 -20.10 1.60 -6.25
N MET A 261 -19.02 1.52 -7.03
CA MET A 261 -18.77 0.42 -7.97
C MET A 261 -17.79 -0.61 -7.40
N ILE A 262 -16.66 -0.16 -6.85
CA ILE A 262 -15.69 -1.01 -6.13
C ILE A 262 -15.36 -0.34 -4.79
N ALA A 263 -15.47 -1.09 -3.71
CA ALA A 263 -15.07 -0.68 -2.37
C ALA A 263 -13.56 -0.84 -2.21
N LEU A 264 -12.78 0.10 -2.77
CA LEU A 264 -11.30 0.02 -2.81
C LEU A 264 -10.68 -0.14 -1.42
N CYS A 265 -11.14 0.62 -0.43
CA CYS A 265 -10.65 0.50 0.95
C CYS A 265 -10.87 -0.90 1.54
N ILE A 266 -12.09 -1.45 1.41
CA ILE A 266 -12.42 -2.80 1.89
C ILE A 266 -11.59 -3.86 1.14
N THR A 267 -11.46 -3.69 -0.18
CA THR A 267 -10.68 -4.59 -1.05
C THR A 267 -9.21 -4.59 -0.67
N GLY A 268 -8.63 -3.44 -0.34
CA GLY A 268 -7.25 -3.32 0.14
C GLY A 268 -7.02 -4.00 1.48
N ILE A 269 -7.95 -3.87 2.44
CA ILE A 269 -7.85 -4.58 3.72
C ILE A 269 -7.98 -6.10 3.51
N ALA A 270 -8.88 -6.54 2.63
CA ALA A 270 -9.04 -7.95 2.31
C ALA A 270 -7.80 -8.54 1.61
N ALA A 271 -7.20 -7.81 0.66
CA ALA A 271 -5.94 -8.20 0.02
C ALA A 271 -4.82 -8.34 1.05
N TYR A 272 -4.66 -7.33 1.93
CA TYR A 272 -3.71 -7.38 3.03
C TYR A 272 -3.95 -8.58 3.97
N ALA A 273 -5.20 -8.85 4.35
CA ALA A 273 -5.55 -9.97 5.22
C ALA A 273 -5.26 -11.33 4.58
N TYR A 274 -5.48 -11.44 3.26
CA TYR A 274 -5.14 -12.61 2.46
C TYR A 274 -3.61 -12.82 2.43
N ASP A 275 -2.86 -11.80 2.02
CA ASP A 275 -1.40 -11.90 1.85
C ASP A 275 -0.70 -12.14 3.21
N ARG A 276 -1.15 -11.46 4.26
CA ARG A 276 -0.46 -11.49 5.56
C ARG A 276 -0.85 -12.67 6.44
N PHE A 277 -2.10 -13.12 6.37
CA PHE A 277 -2.65 -14.10 7.31
C PHE A 277 -3.36 -15.28 6.64
N GLY A 278 -3.39 -15.34 5.31
CA GLY A 278 -4.09 -16.40 4.56
C GLY A 278 -5.61 -16.35 4.71
N LEU A 279 -6.18 -15.20 5.14
CA LEU A 279 -7.62 -15.06 5.34
C LEU A 279 -8.32 -14.89 3.99
N VAL A 280 -9.04 -15.93 3.56
CA VAL A 280 -9.78 -15.92 2.29
C VAL A 280 -11.25 -15.55 2.56
N PRO A 281 -11.84 -14.56 1.86
CA PRO A 281 -13.27 -14.31 1.95
C PRO A 281 -14.10 -15.56 1.60
N GLU A 282 -15.11 -15.86 2.41
CA GLU A 282 -16.00 -17.04 2.23
C GLU A 282 -17.19 -16.77 1.29
N PHE A 283 -17.26 -15.57 0.72
CA PHE A 283 -18.34 -15.13 -0.15
C PHE A 283 -17.81 -14.27 -1.29
N GLU A 284 -18.61 -14.18 -2.36
CA GLU A 284 -18.32 -13.35 -3.53
C GLU A 284 -19.22 -12.10 -3.54
N THR A 285 -18.68 -10.99 -4.02
CA THR A 285 -19.41 -9.72 -4.17
C THR A 285 -18.80 -8.90 -5.29
N ASP A 286 -19.64 -8.13 -5.99
CA ASP A 286 -19.20 -7.22 -7.05
C ASP A 286 -18.44 -6.01 -6.49
N TYR A 287 -18.71 -5.63 -5.24
CA TYR A 287 -18.02 -4.50 -4.59
C TYR A 287 -16.56 -4.79 -4.25
N MET A 288 -16.20 -6.07 -4.10
CA MET A 288 -14.87 -6.53 -3.74
C MET A 288 -14.55 -7.77 -4.59
N PRO A 289 -14.09 -7.56 -5.84
CA PRO A 289 -13.79 -8.66 -6.74
C PRO A 289 -12.71 -9.57 -6.16
N LEU A 290 -13.01 -10.86 -6.02
CA LEU A 290 -12.11 -11.81 -5.34
C LEU A 290 -10.73 -11.92 -6.03
N TRP A 291 -10.68 -11.73 -7.35
CA TRP A 291 -9.44 -11.73 -8.10
C TRP A 291 -8.51 -10.56 -7.75
N LEU A 292 -9.04 -9.41 -7.29
CA LEU A 292 -8.23 -8.31 -6.76
C LEU A 292 -7.67 -8.67 -5.38
N VAL A 293 -8.50 -9.28 -4.53
CA VAL A 293 -8.09 -9.74 -3.19
C VAL A 293 -6.96 -10.76 -3.29
N LYS A 294 -7.06 -11.74 -4.19
CA LYS A 294 -6.10 -12.83 -4.33
C LYS A 294 -4.84 -12.50 -5.14
N GLY A 295 -4.80 -11.35 -5.83
CA GLY A 295 -3.67 -11.03 -6.71
C GLY A 295 -3.74 -11.72 -8.08
N GLU A 296 -4.91 -12.23 -8.47
CA GLU A 296 -5.12 -12.96 -9.74
C GLU A 296 -5.37 -11.98 -10.90
N PHE A 297 -4.41 -11.08 -11.11
CA PHE A 297 -4.49 -10.02 -12.10
C PHE A 297 -3.20 -9.83 -12.89
N PRO A 298 -3.30 -9.22 -14.09
CA PRO A 298 -2.13 -8.88 -14.88
C PRO A 298 -1.17 -7.98 -14.10
N THR A 299 0.11 -8.30 -14.20
CA THR A 299 1.22 -7.47 -13.73
C THR A 299 1.28 -6.12 -14.44
N TYR A 300 2.09 -5.20 -13.94
CA TYR A 300 2.30 -3.89 -14.56
C TYR A 300 2.71 -4.00 -16.03
N ASP A 301 3.66 -4.88 -16.35
CA ASP A 301 4.14 -5.03 -17.74
C ASP A 301 3.07 -5.62 -18.66
N GLU A 302 2.24 -6.52 -18.14
CA GLU A 302 1.11 -7.08 -18.90
C GLU A 302 -0.01 -6.05 -19.11
N ALA A 303 -0.17 -5.11 -18.17
CA ALA A 303 -1.10 -3.99 -18.29
C ALA A 303 -0.59 -2.92 -19.28
N PHE A 304 0.73 -2.73 -19.37
CA PHE A 304 1.39 -1.75 -20.23
C PHE A 304 2.45 -2.35 -21.17
N PRO A 305 2.08 -3.29 -22.05
CA PRO A 305 3.04 -3.99 -22.91
C PRO A 305 3.77 -3.07 -23.91
N GLU A 306 3.21 -1.89 -24.17
CA GLU A 306 3.81 -0.89 -25.05
C GLU A 306 4.92 -0.05 -24.39
N ILE A 307 5.09 -0.12 -23.06
CA ILE A 307 6.24 0.45 -22.39
C ILE A 307 7.40 -0.52 -22.66
N LYS A 308 8.19 -0.24 -23.70
CA LYS A 308 9.43 -0.99 -23.97
C LYS A 308 10.21 -1.04 -22.67
N ALA A 309 10.42 -2.23 -22.12
CA ALA A 309 11.11 -2.49 -20.86
C ALA A 309 12.19 -1.44 -20.63
N LEU A 310 11.82 -0.39 -19.87
CA LEU A 310 12.81 0.43 -19.22
C LEU A 310 13.64 -0.56 -18.41
N PRO A 311 14.97 -0.41 -18.33
CA PRO A 311 15.77 -1.27 -17.48
C PRO A 311 15.12 -1.24 -16.11
N LYS A 312 14.43 -2.34 -15.78
CA LYS A 312 13.74 -2.45 -14.52
C LYS A 312 14.84 -2.26 -13.48
N PRO A 313 14.64 -1.42 -12.46
CA PRO A 313 15.37 -1.68 -11.25
C PRO A 313 15.01 -3.11 -10.87
N ILE A 314 15.99 -4.00 -10.92
CA ILE A 314 15.79 -5.39 -10.56
C ILE A 314 15.53 -5.36 -9.05
N ARG A 315 14.25 -5.38 -8.68
CA ARG A 315 13.78 -5.57 -7.33
C ARG A 315 14.23 -6.97 -6.93
N SER A 316 15.35 -7.04 -6.25
CA SER A 316 15.92 -8.28 -5.76
C SER A 316 16.29 -8.03 -4.31
N ASP A 317 15.59 -8.75 -3.43
CA ASP A 317 16.03 -8.88 -2.05
C ASP A 317 17.33 -9.68 -2.06
N PHE A 318 18.11 -9.59 -0.99
CA PHE A 318 19.39 -10.28 -0.89
C PHE A 318 19.54 -10.96 0.46
N GLU A 319 20.23 -12.09 0.44
CA GLU A 319 20.56 -12.87 1.63
C GLU A 319 22.07 -13.12 1.64
N PHE A 320 22.71 -12.70 2.73
CA PHE A 320 24.09 -13.02 3.08
C PHE A 320 24.08 -14.04 4.20
N THR A 321 24.75 -15.18 4.05
CA THR A 321 24.91 -16.17 5.13
C THR A 321 26.37 -16.44 5.40
N ALA A 322 26.68 -16.81 6.65
CA ALA A 322 27.98 -17.31 7.06
C ALA A 322 27.81 -18.49 8.04
N GLU A 323 28.41 -19.62 7.68
CA GLU A 323 28.46 -20.85 8.49
C GLU A 323 29.84 -21.04 9.14
N ASN A 324 29.97 -21.96 10.10
CA ASN A 324 31.25 -22.29 10.79
C ASN A 324 31.89 -21.10 11.54
N LEU A 325 31.05 -20.31 12.23
CA LEU A 325 31.49 -19.21 13.09
C LEU A 325 31.99 -19.69 14.48
N PRO A 326 32.81 -18.90 15.19
CA PRO A 326 33.21 -19.19 16.58
C PRO A 326 32.00 -19.40 17.49
N ARG A 327 32.04 -20.44 18.33
CA ARG A 327 30.87 -20.96 19.06
C ARG A 327 30.69 -20.46 20.49
N THR A 328 31.44 -19.44 20.92
CA THR A 328 31.29 -18.89 22.27
C THR A 328 30.33 -17.70 22.27
N GLU A 329 29.44 -17.63 23.27
CA GLU A 329 28.43 -16.57 23.41
C GLU A 329 29.04 -15.14 23.38
N PRO A 330 30.19 -14.84 24.03
CA PRO A 330 30.81 -13.51 23.95
C PRO A 330 31.37 -13.18 22.56
N GLU A 331 31.89 -14.16 21.83
CA GLU A 331 32.44 -13.95 20.49
C GLU A 331 31.32 -13.76 19.47
N LEU A 332 30.23 -14.54 19.57
CA LEU A 332 29.05 -14.37 18.72
C LEU A 332 28.40 -13.00 18.90
N LYS A 333 28.24 -12.54 20.15
CA LYS A 333 27.74 -11.20 20.43
C LYS A 333 28.59 -10.12 19.78
N ARG A 334 29.92 -10.28 19.81
CA ARG A 334 30.85 -9.37 19.14
C ARG A 334 30.74 -9.41 17.62
N ILE A 335 30.58 -10.58 17.03
CA ILE A 335 30.36 -10.76 15.58
C ILE A 335 29.07 -10.07 15.15
N TYR A 336 27.99 -10.29 15.90
CA TYR A 336 26.68 -9.67 15.67
C TYR A 336 26.76 -8.14 15.71
N GLU A 337 27.34 -7.57 16.77
CA GLU A 337 27.48 -6.12 16.91
C GLU A 337 28.36 -5.51 15.80
N ALA A 338 29.42 -6.23 15.38
CA ALA A 338 30.28 -5.82 14.28
C ALA A 338 29.58 -5.89 12.92
N ALA A 339 28.77 -6.92 12.67
CA ALA A 339 28.01 -7.08 11.43
C ALA A 339 26.95 -5.98 11.29
N LEU A 340 26.25 -5.65 12.38
CA LEU A 340 25.30 -4.55 12.42
C LEU A 340 25.97 -3.20 12.14
N LYS A 341 27.17 -2.97 12.68
CA LYS A 341 27.93 -1.76 12.42
C LYS A 341 28.40 -1.69 10.96
N TRP A 342 28.93 -2.79 10.43
CA TRP A 342 29.38 -2.90 9.04
C TRP A 342 28.24 -2.57 8.06
N ALA A 343 27.06 -3.16 8.27
CA ALA A 343 25.87 -2.91 7.48
C ALA A 343 25.44 -1.43 7.47
N LYS A 344 25.63 -0.70 8.57
CA LYS A 344 25.31 0.74 8.65
C LYS A 344 26.32 1.64 7.93
N GLU A 345 27.57 1.21 7.83
CA GLU A 345 28.66 1.98 7.22
C GLU A 345 28.76 1.75 5.70
N GLU A 346 28.20 0.64 5.22
CA GLU A 346 28.26 0.26 3.81
C GLU A 346 27.26 1.06 2.98
N ARG A 347 27.78 2.08 2.29
CA ARG A 347 27.00 3.04 1.50
C ARG A 347 26.41 2.46 0.21
N GLU A 348 26.85 1.27 -0.17
CA GLU A 348 26.32 0.52 -1.32
C GLU A 348 25.15 -0.40 -0.94
N LEU A 349 24.87 -0.57 0.35
CA LEU A 349 23.55 -1.01 0.80
C LEU A 349 22.58 0.16 0.56
N PRO A 350 21.32 -0.10 0.13
CA PRO A 350 20.37 0.95 -0.18
C PRO A 350 20.28 1.98 0.94
N PRO A 351 20.06 3.27 0.62
CA PRO A 351 20.01 4.33 1.61
C PRO A 351 18.81 4.14 2.54
N LEU A 352 19.07 3.51 3.69
CA LEU A 352 18.17 3.23 4.81
C LEU A 352 17.79 4.49 5.63
N CYS A 353 18.00 5.69 5.09
CA CYS A 353 18.15 6.91 5.91
C CYS A 353 17.22 8.07 5.55
N ASP A 354 16.48 8.05 4.44
CA ASP A 354 15.86 9.28 3.91
C ASP A 354 14.31 9.27 3.93
N VAL A 355 13.71 9.34 5.13
CA VAL A 355 12.56 10.24 5.43
C VAL A 355 12.64 10.71 6.91
N ILE A 356 12.69 12.04 7.10
CA ILE A 356 12.94 12.86 8.32
C ILE A 356 11.68 12.92 9.23
N GLY A 357 11.64 13.06 10.57
CA GLY A 357 12.61 13.19 11.68
C GLY A 357 11.94 13.60 13.03
N ARG A 358 12.66 13.37 14.16
CA ARG A 358 12.50 13.81 15.59
C ARG A 358 11.36 13.19 16.45
N ASP A 359 11.50 12.89 17.74
CA ASP A 359 12.54 13.09 18.76
C ASP A 359 12.48 12.03 19.90
N ILE A 360 13.55 12.00 20.69
CA ILE A 360 13.98 11.04 21.74
C ILE A 360 13.28 11.27 23.10
N ASP A 361 12.91 10.21 23.86
CA ASP A 361 13.46 9.95 25.22
C ASP A 361 12.96 8.69 25.96
N SER A 362 13.82 8.24 26.89
CA SER A 362 13.62 7.35 28.04
C SER A 362 13.73 5.81 27.88
N LYS A 363 14.97 5.37 28.11
CA LYS A 363 15.41 4.25 28.95
C LYS A 363 14.82 2.85 28.71
N GLN A 364 15.75 2.02 28.23
CA GLN A 364 15.80 0.55 28.29
C GLN A 364 14.93 -0.18 27.27
N VAL A 365 15.61 -1.03 26.51
CA VAL A 365 15.18 -1.82 25.34
C VAL A 365 15.25 -1.02 24.03
N ASN A 366 16.27 -1.32 23.22
CA ASN A 366 16.41 -0.82 21.84
C ASN A 366 15.22 -1.28 21.00
N LYS A 367 14.33 -0.33 20.73
CA LYS A 367 13.21 -0.26 19.75
C LYS A 367 13.51 1.01 18.91
N ASN A 368 13.22 1.20 17.63
CA ASN A 368 12.47 0.50 16.58
C ASN A 368 12.80 1.18 15.22
N ILE A 369 12.85 0.39 14.13
CA ILE A 369 12.22 0.59 12.79
C ILE A 369 12.61 1.83 11.95
N VAL A 370 13.17 1.60 10.75
CA VAL A 370 12.60 1.80 9.38
C VAL A 370 13.70 1.37 8.39
N GLY A 371 13.39 0.42 7.51
CA GLY A 371 14.32 -0.31 6.66
C GLY A 371 15.26 -1.20 7.46
N GLU A 372 15.05 -2.51 7.44
CA GLU A 372 15.84 -3.42 8.26
C GLU A 372 16.60 -4.42 7.39
N ILE A 373 17.93 -4.37 7.56
CA ILE A 373 18.79 -5.53 7.41
C ILE A 373 18.59 -6.35 8.68
N PHE A 374 17.92 -7.48 8.54
CA PHE A 374 17.73 -8.44 9.60
C PHE A 374 19.02 -9.20 9.83
N ILE A 375 19.34 -9.49 11.09
CA ILE A 375 20.46 -10.35 11.45
C ILE A 375 19.91 -11.47 12.32
N ASP A 376 19.99 -12.71 11.84
CA ASP A 376 19.53 -13.89 12.60
C ASP A 376 20.66 -14.91 12.78
N VAL A 377 20.58 -15.70 13.84
CA VAL A 377 21.45 -16.85 14.09
C VAL A 377 20.57 -18.10 14.12
N LEU A 378 20.57 -18.83 13.00
CA LEU A 378 19.62 -19.90 12.75
C LEU A 378 20.23 -21.30 12.98
N GLY A 379 19.40 -22.20 13.54
CA GLY A 379 19.65 -23.65 13.61
C GLY A 379 20.75 -24.11 14.57
N ASP A 380 20.92 -25.44 14.66
CA ASP A 380 21.96 -26.07 15.49
C ASP A 380 23.40 -25.84 14.98
N ASP A 381 23.53 -25.40 13.72
CA ASP A 381 24.79 -25.09 13.02
C ASP A 381 25.19 -23.60 13.12
N TRP A 382 24.41 -22.77 13.83
CA TRP A 382 24.69 -21.36 14.15
C TRP A 382 25.05 -20.51 12.92
N VAL A 383 24.11 -20.42 11.98
CA VAL A 383 24.26 -19.67 10.73
C VAL A 383 23.93 -18.20 10.94
N LEU A 384 24.88 -17.30 10.69
CA LEU A 384 24.62 -15.85 10.68
C LEU A 384 24.00 -15.47 9.34
N THR A 385 22.79 -14.92 9.36
CA THR A 385 22.06 -14.50 8.15
C THR A 385 21.83 -13.00 8.20
N LEU A 386 22.25 -12.27 7.17
CA LEU A 386 21.83 -10.89 6.93
C LEU A 386 20.94 -10.82 5.71
N TYR A 387 19.73 -10.30 5.86
CA TYR A 387 18.80 -10.17 4.74
C TYR A 387 18.05 -8.84 4.81
N SER A 388 17.69 -8.31 3.65
CA SER A 388 16.78 -7.18 3.54
C SER A 388 15.37 -7.70 3.26
N MET A 389 14.36 -7.13 3.89
CA MET A 389 12.96 -7.31 3.50
C MET A 389 12.46 -6.16 2.60
N GLU A 390 13.37 -5.25 2.22
CA GLU A 390 13.13 -4.16 1.28
C GLU A 390 13.91 -4.40 -0.02
N PRO A 391 13.24 -4.35 -1.19
CA PRO A 391 13.88 -4.54 -2.46
C PRO A 391 14.69 -3.30 -2.80
N SER A 392 15.87 -3.60 -3.27
CA SER A 392 16.87 -2.60 -3.60
C SER A 392 16.77 -2.23 -5.07
N LEU A 393 16.73 -0.92 -5.38
CA LEU A 393 16.93 -0.47 -6.75
C LEU A 393 18.43 -0.55 -7.09
N ILE A 394 18.86 -1.70 -7.62
CA ILE A 394 20.24 -1.90 -8.03
C ILE A 394 20.33 -1.76 -9.57
N GLN A 395 21.12 -0.79 -10.04
CA GLN A 395 21.27 -0.50 -11.48
C GLN A 395 21.94 -1.64 -12.26
N ASP A 396 22.91 -2.32 -11.65
CA ASP A 396 23.57 -3.51 -12.18
C ASP A 396 23.67 -4.57 -11.07
N PRO A 397 22.66 -5.44 -10.92
CA PRO A 397 22.61 -6.39 -9.81
C PRO A 397 23.71 -7.42 -9.85
N GLN A 398 24.18 -7.82 -11.03
CA GLN A 398 25.25 -8.81 -11.13
C GLN A 398 26.58 -8.21 -10.68
N ALA A 399 26.88 -6.98 -11.12
CA ALA A 399 28.09 -6.28 -10.64
C ALA A 399 28.01 -5.96 -9.15
N TRP A 400 26.85 -5.53 -8.66
CA TRP A 400 26.62 -5.27 -7.23
C TRP A 400 26.75 -6.54 -6.39
N LEU A 401 26.13 -7.65 -6.81
CA LEU A 401 26.20 -8.94 -6.10
C LEU A 401 27.65 -9.42 -6.01
N ALA A 402 28.42 -9.31 -7.08
CA ALA A 402 29.84 -9.66 -7.10
C ALA A 402 30.66 -8.78 -6.12
N ALA A 403 30.41 -7.47 -6.11
CA ALA A 403 31.07 -6.53 -5.20
C ALA A 403 30.72 -6.84 -3.74
N MET A 404 29.44 -7.05 -3.43
CA MET A 404 28.95 -7.34 -2.09
C MET A 404 29.41 -8.69 -1.58
N THR A 405 29.43 -9.72 -2.42
CA THR A 405 29.99 -11.04 -2.09
C THR A 405 31.44 -10.92 -1.65
N THR A 406 32.24 -10.16 -2.38
CA THR A 406 33.66 -9.94 -2.07
C THR A 406 33.83 -9.24 -0.71
N ARG A 407 33.00 -8.23 -0.42
CA ARG A 407 33.08 -7.48 0.85
C ARG A 407 32.61 -8.32 2.03
N TRP A 408 31.52 -9.08 1.86
CA TRP A 408 31.01 -9.98 2.88
C TRP A 408 32.04 -11.05 3.27
N GLN A 409 32.69 -11.66 2.27
CA GLN A 409 33.80 -12.59 2.47
C GLN A 409 34.96 -11.94 3.25
N ALA A 410 35.38 -10.75 2.86
CA ALA A 410 36.46 -10.03 3.54
C ALA A 410 36.10 -9.66 4.99
N PHE A 411 34.83 -9.33 5.26
CA PHE A 411 34.33 -9.08 6.61
C PHE A 411 34.37 -10.35 7.47
N ILE A 412 33.81 -11.46 6.98
CA ILE A 412 33.72 -12.72 7.75
C ILE A 412 35.09 -13.34 8.01
N ALA A 413 36.05 -13.18 7.10
CA ALA A 413 37.43 -13.65 7.28
C ALA A 413 38.14 -13.05 8.51
N GLN A 414 37.62 -11.94 9.08
CA GLN A 414 38.12 -11.37 10.33
C GLN A 414 37.77 -12.22 11.56
N PHE A 415 36.76 -13.07 11.45
CA PHE A 415 36.21 -13.87 12.55
C PHE A 415 36.42 -15.37 12.35
N SER A 416 36.42 -15.85 11.10
CA SER A 416 36.71 -17.26 10.78
C SER A 416 37.26 -17.40 9.36
N GLN A 417 38.41 -18.07 9.22
CA GLN A 417 38.98 -18.42 7.91
C GLN A 417 38.32 -19.66 7.29
N GLU A 418 37.60 -20.43 8.10
CA GLU A 418 36.90 -21.66 7.69
C GLU A 418 35.40 -21.40 7.40
N ALA A 419 34.94 -20.17 7.58
CA ALA A 419 33.56 -19.81 7.35
C ALA A 419 33.20 -19.89 5.86
N ILE A 420 32.06 -20.53 5.59
CA ILE A 420 31.48 -20.61 4.26
C ILE A 420 30.47 -19.48 4.14
N THR A 421 30.70 -18.57 3.21
CA THR A 421 29.78 -17.45 2.94
C THR A 421 28.94 -17.74 1.70
N ASN A 422 27.64 -17.54 1.78
CA ASN A 422 26.76 -17.57 0.61
C ASN A 422 26.09 -16.21 0.45
N VAL A 423 25.97 -15.74 -0.79
CA VAL A 423 25.30 -14.48 -1.12
C VAL A 423 24.44 -14.72 -2.33
N ARG A 424 23.13 -14.46 -2.21
CA ARG A 424 22.19 -14.66 -3.30
C ARG A 424 21.11 -13.60 -3.32
N PHE A 425 20.54 -13.41 -4.50
CA PHE A 425 19.26 -12.73 -4.62
C PHE A 425 18.13 -13.65 -4.17
N ILE A 426 17.14 -13.05 -3.53
CA ILE A 426 15.83 -13.65 -3.33
C ILE A 426 14.95 -13.04 -4.41
N GLU A 427 14.47 -13.88 -5.33
CA GLU A 427 13.45 -13.46 -6.28
C GLU A 427 12.14 -13.27 -5.52
N CYS A 428 11.61 -12.05 -5.53
CA CYS A 428 10.26 -11.77 -5.07
C CYS A 428 9.31 -12.00 -6.26
N ASP A 429 8.55 -13.09 -6.20
CA ASP A 429 7.49 -13.41 -7.15
C ASP A 429 6.37 -12.36 -7.15
#